data_AF-A0A950AIU4-F1
#
_entry.id   AF-A0A950AIU4-F1
#
_cell.length_a   1.000
_cell.length_b   1.000
_cell.length_c   1.000
_cell.angle_alpha   90.00
_cell.angle_beta   90.00
_cell.angle_gamma   90.00
#
_symmetry.space_group_name_H-M   'P 1'
#
loop_
_entity.id
_entity.type
_entity.pdbx_description
1 polymer ?
#
loop_
_entity_poly.entity_id
_entity_poly.type
_entity_poly.pdbx_seq_one_letter_code
_entity_poly.pdbx_strand_id
1 'polypeptide(L)'
;MPTRNGAVHVATTKRVYKGKTYVTHLLRRSIRKGKTVTHETLGNLSHLPDHLIEIIRRSLKGEAFVPAADAFRITRSTPHGHVDAVLTMIRTLGLEDLIASEPSRRRRLVIAMIAKRLLFPSSKLANTRHWHDTTLAEELDVGDAAEDQLYDAMDWLLTRQEAIEKKLARRHLGEGATVLSDVTSSYYEGKTCPLARRGHDRDGKTGCPIIVSGALTDAEGRPVAVQVYPGNTGDPTTVPDQVEALTTRFGLSRVVLVGDRGMLTQTQIDVLKKHPGLGWISALRSGAIRRLLADGRLIRADLEAERLAEITTPEFPGERLVACSNPQWAEQRRQKRQDLLAATQAELEVLAAGVARPTGPPETAAEIGVRAGRVINHYKMAKHFTLTIRDGHLGWARKEDAIKNEEHLDGISVIRTSEPAARLTAADSVRSSKRLALVEQAFRCLKGIDLLVRPIHHRTAERVRAHILLCLLAYDVEWHLRRAWGPLLFEDEELAVDRRRRDPVAPARASESARLKKKTHTTSDGLPVQSFRTLLAHLGTRCRNTCVVAGDPSGTSFRQVTEADALQAEALRLIAM
;
A
#
# COMPACT_ATOMS: atom_id res chain seq x y z
N MET A 1 -66.19 20.52 -40.83
CA MET A 1 -65.37 21.32 -39.88
C MET A 1 -64.54 22.31 -40.68
N PRO A 2 -64.45 23.61 -40.29
CA PRO A 2 -63.63 24.57 -41.03
C PRO A 2 -62.16 24.16 -41.01
N THR A 3 -61.47 24.32 -42.13
CA THR A 3 -60.04 24.02 -42.30
C THR A 3 -59.19 24.92 -41.38
N ARG A 4 -58.44 24.30 -40.47
CA ARG A 4 -57.60 24.97 -39.46
C ARG A 4 -56.26 25.47 -40.06
N ASN A 5 -56.30 26.30 -41.11
CA ASN A 5 -55.10 26.66 -41.90
C ASN A 5 -54.43 28.01 -41.53
N GLY A 6 -54.26 28.33 -40.23
CA GLY A 6 -53.63 29.59 -39.82
C GLY A 6 -52.72 29.44 -38.60
N ALA A 7 -51.57 30.12 -38.62
CA ALA A 7 -50.63 30.15 -37.49
C ALA A 7 -51.29 30.80 -36.26
N VAL A 8 -51.12 30.16 -35.11
CA VAL A 8 -51.66 30.61 -33.81
C VAL A 8 -50.57 31.30 -33.01
N HIS A 9 -50.87 32.42 -32.36
CA HIS A 9 -49.92 33.18 -31.53
C HIS A 9 -50.64 33.85 -30.34
N VAL A 10 -49.87 34.30 -29.35
CA VAL A 10 -50.37 35.09 -28.22
C VAL A 10 -50.21 36.58 -28.51
N ALA A 11 -51.31 37.32 -28.56
CA ALA A 11 -51.31 38.79 -28.69
C ALA A 11 -51.56 39.45 -27.33
N THR A 12 -50.80 40.49 -27.02
CA THR A 12 -50.96 41.29 -25.79
C THR A 12 -51.50 42.67 -26.16
N THR A 13 -52.65 43.05 -25.61
CA THR A 13 -53.22 44.38 -25.77
C THR A 13 -53.24 45.10 -24.43
N LYS A 14 -52.83 46.36 -24.40
CA LYS A 14 -52.90 47.21 -23.22
C LYS A 14 -53.95 48.30 -23.44
N ARG A 15 -54.86 48.48 -22.49
CA ARG A 15 -55.88 49.55 -22.51
C ARG A 15 -55.83 50.33 -21.21
N VAL A 16 -55.67 51.65 -21.30
CA VAL A 16 -55.76 52.54 -20.14
C VAL A 16 -57.21 52.99 -20.01
N TYR A 17 -57.81 52.78 -18.83
CA TYR A 17 -59.17 53.21 -18.53
C TYR A 17 -59.27 53.70 -17.09
N LYS A 18 -59.76 54.93 -16.90
CA LYS A 18 -59.90 55.59 -15.58
C LYS A 18 -58.63 55.49 -14.71
N GLY A 19 -57.47 55.76 -15.29
CA GLY A 19 -56.18 55.73 -14.60
C GLY A 19 -55.60 54.34 -14.31
N LYS A 20 -56.28 53.25 -14.69
CA LYS A 20 -55.78 51.88 -14.56
C LYS A 20 -55.42 51.29 -15.93
N THR A 21 -54.28 50.60 -16.01
CA THR A 21 -53.85 49.88 -17.22
C THR A 21 -54.31 48.44 -17.14
N TYR A 22 -55.17 48.04 -18.07
CA TYR A 22 -55.63 46.66 -18.24
C TYR A 22 -54.79 45.98 -19.32
N VAL A 23 -54.15 44.87 -18.97
CA VAL A 23 -53.40 44.03 -19.90
C VAL A 23 -54.26 42.81 -20.23
N THR A 24 -54.42 42.52 -21.53
CA THR A 24 -55.18 41.36 -21.98
C THR A 24 -54.30 40.54 -22.92
N HIS A 25 -54.17 39.24 -22.62
CA HIS A 25 -53.46 38.26 -23.42
C HIS A 25 -54.48 37.37 -24.14
N LEU A 26 -54.45 37.35 -25.47
CA LEU A 26 -55.39 36.62 -26.31
C LEU A 26 -54.67 35.59 -27.19
N LEU A 27 -55.22 34.38 -27.26
CA LEU A 27 -54.80 33.39 -28.25
C LEU A 27 -55.48 33.71 -29.57
N ARG A 28 -54.71 33.98 -30.62
CA ARG A 28 -55.23 34.43 -31.91
C ARG A 28 -54.70 33.58 -33.07
N ARG A 29 -55.56 33.36 -34.07
CA ARG A 29 -55.19 32.75 -35.35
C ARG A 29 -55.12 33.83 -36.42
N SER A 30 -54.04 33.83 -37.20
CA SER A 30 -53.94 34.68 -38.39
C SER A 30 -54.65 34.01 -39.57
N ILE A 31 -55.65 34.69 -40.14
CA ILE A 31 -56.43 34.23 -41.29
C ILE A 31 -56.27 35.25 -42.43
N ARG A 32 -55.92 34.76 -43.62
CA ARG A 32 -55.82 35.58 -44.82
C ARG A 32 -57.18 35.66 -45.51
N LYS A 33 -57.74 36.87 -45.60
CA LYS A 33 -58.95 37.17 -46.38
C LYS A 33 -58.57 38.11 -47.51
N GLY A 34 -58.40 37.58 -48.71
CA GLY A 34 -57.92 38.36 -49.87
C GLY A 34 -56.48 38.85 -49.69
N LYS A 35 -56.24 40.16 -49.88
CA LYS A 35 -54.93 40.80 -49.65
C LYS A 35 -54.66 41.14 -48.18
N THR A 36 -55.64 40.97 -47.29
CA THR A 36 -55.57 41.45 -45.90
C THR A 36 -55.42 40.28 -44.91
N VAL A 37 -54.54 40.44 -43.92
CA VAL A 37 -54.44 39.51 -42.79
C VAL A 37 -55.35 39.99 -41.68
N THR A 38 -56.23 39.11 -41.22
CA THR A 38 -57.14 39.36 -40.09
C THR A 38 -56.84 38.37 -38.98
N HIS A 39 -57.09 38.76 -37.72
CA HIS A 39 -56.87 37.89 -36.57
C HIS A 39 -58.19 37.44 -35.96
N GLU A 40 -58.42 36.13 -35.95
CA GLU A 40 -59.52 35.50 -35.22
C GLU A 40 -59.08 35.25 -33.77
N THR A 41 -59.89 35.64 -32.78
CA THR A 41 -59.61 35.35 -31.37
C THR A 41 -60.14 33.96 -31.02
N LEU A 42 -59.24 33.06 -30.62
CA LEU A 42 -59.54 31.69 -30.25
C LEU A 42 -59.83 31.53 -28.74
N GLY A 43 -59.29 32.42 -27.91
CA GLY A 43 -59.50 32.38 -26.47
C GLY A 43 -58.79 33.51 -25.71
N ASN A 44 -59.20 33.74 -24.47
CA ASN A 44 -58.60 34.71 -23.57
C ASN A 44 -57.70 33.99 -22.55
N LEU A 45 -56.40 34.28 -22.57
CA LEU A 45 -55.38 33.69 -21.69
C LEU A 45 -55.09 34.54 -20.46
N SER A 46 -55.72 35.72 -20.31
CA SER A 46 -55.40 36.70 -19.25
C SER A 46 -55.70 36.22 -17.83
N HIS A 47 -56.38 35.09 -17.68
CA HIS A 47 -56.65 34.46 -16.38
C HIS A 47 -55.51 33.53 -15.92
N LEU A 48 -54.53 33.25 -16.79
CA LEU A 48 -53.37 32.43 -16.47
C LEU A 48 -52.26 33.28 -15.85
N PRO A 49 -51.37 32.69 -15.02
CA PRO A 49 -50.15 33.34 -14.58
C PRO A 49 -49.22 33.74 -15.73
N ASP A 50 -48.48 34.84 -15.57
CA ASP A 50 -47.59 35.40 -16.60
C ASP A 50 -46.55 34.40 -17.14
N HIS A 51 -46.00 33.53 -16.28
CA HIS A 51 -45.02 32.52 -16.68
C HIS A 51 -45.61 31.48 -17.64
N LEU A 52 -46.88 31.07 -17.46
CA LEU A 52 -47.54 30.14 -18.38
C LEU A 52 -47.86 30.82 -19.72
N ILE A 53 -48.27 32.10 -19.68
CA ILE A 53 -48.51 32.89 -20.89
C ILE A 53 -47.23 33.02 -21.71
N GLU A 54 -46.07 33.19 -21.06
CA GLU A 54 -44.78 33.25 -21.74
C GLU A 54 -44.36 31.90 -22.33
N ILE A 55 -44.57 30.79 -21.61
CA ILE A 55 -44.31 29.43 -22.15
C ILE A 55 -45.17 29.16 -23.38
N ILE A 56 -46.48 29.46 -23.33
CA ILE A 56 -47.39 29.30 -24.48
C ILE A 56 -46.92 30.17 -25.64
N ARG A 57 -46.51 31.41 -25.38
CA ARG A 57 -46.02 32.35 -26.41
C ARG A 57 -44.77 31.83 -27.10
N ARG A 58 -43.77 31.38 -26.35
CA ARG A 58 -42.51 30.84 -26.87
C ARG A 58 -42.73 29.50 -27.58
N SER A 59 -43.57 28.64 -27.04
CA SER A 59 -43.91 27.34 -27.65
C SER A 59 -44.61 27.51 -29.00
N LEU A 60 -45.54 28.46 -29.13
CA LEU A 60 -46.18 28.79 -30.41
C LEU A 60 -45.22 29.43 -31.43
N LYS A 61 -44.05 29.94 -31.01
CA LYS A 61 -42.97 30.40 -31.89
C LYS A 61 -42.03 29.27 -32.32
N GLY A 62 -42.27 28.03 -31.87
CA GLY A 62 -41.45 26.86 -32.21
C GLY A 62 -40.39 26.51 -31.17
N GLU A 63 -40.37 27.16 -29.99
CA GLU A 63 -39.47 26.76 -28.91
C GLU A 63 -39.99 25.51 -28.20
N ALA A 64 -39.18 24.45 -28.14
CA ALA A 64 -39.53 23.23 -27.43
C ALA A 64 -39.27 23.38 -25.93
N PHE A 65 -40.27 23.07 -25.11
CA PHE A 65 -40.13 22.99 -23.65
C PHE A 65 -40.23 21.52 -23.24
N VAL A 66 -39.18 21.03 -22.62
CA VAL A 66 -39.13 19.69 -22.03
C VAL A 66 -39.10 19.82 -20.51
N PRO A 67 -39.75 18.92 -19.76
CA PRO A 67 -39.52 18.82 -18.33
C PRO A 67 -38.01 18.78 -18.04
N ALA A 68 -37.55 19.44 -16.98
CA ALA A 68 -36.12 19.46 -16.67
C ALA A 68 -35.52 18.04 -16.51
N ALA A 69 -36.33 17.10 -15.99
CA ALA A 69 -35.99 15.69 -15.89
C ALA A 69 -35.82 14.98 -17.25
N ASP A 70 -36.47 15.50 -18.30
CA ASP A 70 -36.43 14.97 -19.66
C ASP A 70 -35.49 15.79 -20.56
N ALA A 71 -34.80 16.81 -20.05
CA ALA A 71 -33.96 17.70 -20.86
C ALA A 71 -32.78 16.94 -21.51
N PHE A 72 -32.26 15.95 -20.82
CA PHE A 72 -31.24 15.05 -21.34
C PHE A 72 -31.36 13.68 -20.68
N ARG A 73 -30.86 12.66 -21.36
CA ARG A 73 -30.75 11.31 -20.82
C ARG A 73 -29.29 10.94 -20.62
N ILE A 74 -28.97 10.40 -19.45
CA ILE A 74 -27.65 9.80 -19.18
C ILE A 74 -27.60 8.45 -19.90
N THR A 75 -26.72 8.31 -20.87
CA THR A 75 -26.53 7.06 -21.63
C THR A 75 -25.42 6.18 -21.04
N ARG A 76 -24.52 6.77 -20.25
CA ARG A 76 -23.44 6.04 -19.58
C ARG A 76 -22.95 6.82 -18.36
N SER A 77 -22.73 6.13 -17.25
CA SER A 77 -22.05 6.64 -16.05
C SER A 77 -20.77 5.85 -15.84
N THR A 78 -19.62 6.51 -15.95
CA THR A 78 -18.31 5.85 -15.85
C THR A 78 -17.60 6.31 -14.58
N PRO A 79 -17.24 5.41 -13.65
CA PRO A 79 -16.46 5.73 -12.46
C PRO A 79 -15.21 6.58 -12.77
N HIS A 80 -15.06 7.70 -12.06
CA HIS A 80 -14.07 8.72 -12.37
C HIS A 80 -13.29 9.27 -11.17
N GLY A 81 -13.92 9.55 -10.02
CA GLY A 81 -13.23 10.27 -8.93
C GLY A 81 -11.97 9.57 -8.38
N HIS A 82 -12.00 8.25 -8.22
CA HIS A 82 -10.81 7.46 -7.83
C HIS A 82 -9.70 7.45 -8.91
N VAL A 83 -10.05 7.49 -10.21
CA VAL A 83 -9.09 7.63 -11.31
C VAL A 83 -8.45 9.02 -11.26
N ASP A 84 -9.28 10.05 -11.13
CA ASP A 84 -8.88 11.45 -11.02
C ASP A 84 -7.91 11.65 -9.84
N ALA A 85 -8.24 11.08 -8.67
CA ALA A 85 -7.38 11.15 -7.49
C ALA A 85 -6.01 10.48 -7.69
N VAL A 86 -5.98 9.26 -8.23
CA VAL A 86 -4.72 8.54 -8.48
C VAL A 86 -3.87 9.26 -9.53
N LEU A 87 -4.47 9.69 -10.64
CA LEU A 87 -3.75 10.42 -11.69
C LEU A 87 -3.28 11.79 -11.22
N THR A 88 -4.05 12.48 -10.37
CA THR A 88 -3.63 13.72 -9.73
C THR A 88 -2.38 13.49 -8.89
N MET A 89 -2.36 12.49 -8.01
CA MET A 89 -1.15 12.19 -7.23
C MET A 89 0.04 11.81 -8.11
N ILE A 90 -0.18 11.00 -9.16
CA ILE A 90 0.88 10.64 -10.12
C ILE A 90 1.51 11.89 -10.77
N ARG A 91 0.68 12.87 -11.15
CA ARG A 91 1.12 14.14 -11.72
C ARG A 91 1.84 15.00 -10.68
N THR A 92 1.29 15.12 -9.46
CA THR A 92 1.92 15.85 -8.34
C THR A 92 3.31 15.30 -8.01
N LEU A 93 3.48 13.97 -8.06
CA LEU A 93 4.78 13.32 -7.86
C LEU A 93 5.72 13.45 -9.06
N GLY A 94 5.25 13.94 -10.22
CA GLY A 94 6.03 13.93 -11.46
C GLY A 94 6.48 12.53 -11.87
N LEU A 95 5.68 11.50 -11.56
CA LEU A 95 6.05 10.10 -11.81
C LEU A 95 6.17 9.81 -13.31
N GLU A 96 5.43 10.53 -14.14
CA GLU A 96 5.56 10.45 -15.60
C GLU A 96 6.98 10.82 -16.04
N ASP A 97 7.48 11.98 -15.63
CA ASP A 97 8.83 12.45 -15.97
C ASP A 97 9.93 11.64 -15.28
N LEU A 98 9.62 11.09 -14.10
CA LEU A 98 10.49 10.16 -13.40
C LEU A 98 10.73 8.91 -14.25
N ILE A 99 9.66 8.31 -14.80
CA ILE A 99 9.74 7.18 -15.73
C ILE A 99 10.41 7.61 -17.04
N ALA A 100 9.92 8.64 -17.70
CA ALA A 100 10.49 9.19 -18.93
C ALA A 100 10.09 10.65 -19.14
N SER A 101 11.08 11.52 -19.37
CA SER A 101 10.85 12.94 -19.66
C SER A 101 10.02 13.16 -20.94
N GLU A 102 10.27 12.37 -21.97
CA GLU A 102 9.52 12.46 -23.22
C GLU A 102 8.19 11.69 -23.12
N PRO A 103 7.06 12.33 -23.46
CA PRO A 103 5.79 11.65 -23.61
C PRO A 103 5.89 10.56 -24.68
N SER A 104 5.48 9.35 -24.32
CA SER A 104 5.43 8.22 -25.25
C SER A 104 4.26 7.31 -24.91
N ARG A 105 3.83 6.51 -25.90
CA ARG A 105 2.78 5.51 -25.68
C ARG A 105 3.18 4.51 -24.58
N ARG A 106 4.44 4.05 -24.56
CA ARG A 106 4.94 3.14 -23.53
C ARG A 106 4.87 3.76 -22.12
N ARG A 107 5.23 5.05 -21.98
CA ARG A 107 5.08 5.79 -20.72
C ARG A 107 3.63 5.78 -20.23
N ARG A 108 2.68 6.11 -21.11
CA ARG A 108 1.24 6.14 -20.79
C ARG A 108 0.72 4.75 -20.39
N LEU A 109 1.16 3.68 -21.06
CA LEU A 109 0.81 2.31 -20.69
C LEU A 109 1.38 1.90 -19.33
N VAL A 110 2.61 2.31 -18.98
CA VAL A 110 3.17 2.07 -17.65
C VAL A 110 2.36 2.80 -16.58
N ILE A 111 2.05 4.08 -16.77
CA ILE A 111 1.23 4.87 -15.84
C ILE A 111 -0.16 4.24 -15.68
N ALA A 112 -0.78 3.80 -16.77
CA ALA A 112 -2.05 3.10 -16.72
C ALA A 112 -1.98 1.80 -15.90
N MET A 113 -0.89 1.03 -16.03
CA MET A 113 -0.71 -0.18 -15.24
C MET A 113 -0.41 0.11 -13.76
N ILE A 114 0.32 1.18 -13.43
CA ILE A 114 0.55 1.64 -12.06
C ILE A 114 -0.78 2.05 -11.42
N ALA A 115 -1.56 2.89 -12.10
CA ALA A 115 -2.89 3.29 -11.64
C ALA A 115 -3.83 2.09 -11.50
N LYS A 116 -3.84 1.14 -12.45
CA LYS A 116 -4.60 -0.11 -12.31
C LYS A 116 -4.15 -0.94 -11.12
N ARG A 117 -2.86 -0.97 -10.79
CA ARG A 117 -2.35 -1.71 -9.64
C ARG A 117 -2.91 -1.17 -8.31
N LEU A 118 -3.17 0.13 -8.23
CA LEU A 118 -3.80 0.79 -7.07
C LEU A 118 -5.32 0.59 -7.01
N LEU A 119 -5.99 0.66 -8.17
CA LEU A 119 -7.45 0.67 -8.24
C LEU A 119 -8.04 -0.75 -8.30
N PHE A 120 -7.47 -1.60 -9.17
CA PHE A 120 -7.97 -2.94 -9.48
C PHE A 120 -6.80 -3.89 -9.78
N PRO A 121 -5.95 -4.21 -8.79
CA PRO A 121 -4.78 -5.06 -8.98
C PRO A 121 -5.17 -6.41 -9.61
N SER A 122 -4.68 -6.67 -10.81
CA SER A 122 -5.02 -7.87 -11.58
C SER A 122 -3.94 -8.24 -12.62
N SER A 123 -4.22 -9.21 -13.50
CA SER A 123 -3.32 -9.62 -14.60
C SER A 123 -3.31 -8.59 -15.74
N LYS A 124 -2.36 -8.69 -16.68
CA LYS A 124 -2.31 -7.78 -17.84
C LYS A 124 -3.50 -7.96 -18.77
N LEU A 125 -3.94 -9.21 -18.96
CA LEU A 125 -5.19 -9.52 -19.65
C LEU A 125 -6.44 -8.96 -18.95
N ALA A 126 -6.50 -9.01 -17.61
CA ALA A 126 -7.62 -8.42 -16.88
C ALA A 126 -7.60 -6.89 -16.95
N ASN A 127 -6.42 -6.27 -16.91
CA ASN A 127 -6.27 -4.83 -17.10
C ASN A 127 -6.89 -4.39 -18.44
N THR A 128 -6.65 -5.14 -19.52
CA THR A 128 -7.15 -4.74 -20.84
C THR A 128 -8.67 -4.80 -20.94
N ARG A 129 -9.29 -5.78 -20.27
CA ARG A 129 -10.74 -5.92 -20.19
C ARG A 129 -11.38 -4.84 -19.31
N HIS A 130 -10.74 -4.50 -18.19
CA HIS A 130 -11.24 -3.51 -17.24
C HIS A 130 -10.98 -2.05 -17.66
N TRP A 131 -10.28 -1.77 -18.76
CA TRP A 131 -10.01 -0.40 -19.18
C TRP A 131 -11.27 0.43 -19.34
N HIS A 132 -12.33 -0.20 -19.84
CA HIS A 132 -13.60 0.46 -20.17
C HIS A 132 -14.55 0.59 -18.98
N ASP A 133 -14.25 -0.01 -17.84
CA ASP A 133 -15.10 0.09 -16.64
C ASP A 133 -14.88 1.41 -15.88
N THR A 134 -13.86 2.17 -16.25
CA THR A 134 -13.48 3.44 -15.62
C THR A 134 -13.01 4.43 -16.67
N THR A 135 -12.84 5.69 -16.28
CA THR A 135 -12.28 6.72 -17.18
C THR A 135 -10.77 6.58 -17.44
N LEU A 136 -10.05 5.70 -16.72
CA LEU A 136 -8.58 5.62 -16.75
C LEU A 136 -7.99 5.47 -18.16
N ALA A 137 -8.58 4.61 -18.99
CA ALA A 137 -8.06 4.35 -20.32
C ALA A 137 -8.26 5.54 -21.27
N GLU A 138 -9.35 6.28 -21.09
CA GLU A 138 -9.65 7.51 -21.82
C GLU A 138 -8.71 8.64 -21.37
N GLU A 139 -8.50 8.80 -20.06
CA GLU A 139 -7.62 9.84 -19.48
C GLU A 139 -6.17 9.74 -19.95
N LEU A 140 -5.70 8.52 -20.23
CA LEU A 140 -4.34 8.27 -20.69
C LEU A 140 -4.26 7.99 -22.18
N ASP A 141 -5.39 8.00 -22.90
CA ASP A 141 -5.49 7.62 -24.31
C ASP A 141 -4.75 6.29 -24.58
N VAL A 142 -5.23 5.24 -23.91
CA VAL A 142 -4.73 3.84 -23.99
C VAL A 142 -5.87 2.82 -24.11
N GLY A 143 -7.09 3.26 -24.43
CA GLY A 143 -8.27 2.39 -24.51
C GLY A 143 -8.21 1.33 -25.61
N ASP A 144 -7.37 1.52 -26.61
CA ASP A 144 -7.13 0.62 -27.74
C ASP A 144 -5.97 -0.37 -27.49
N ALA A 145 -5.34 -0.32 -26.32
CA ALA A 145 -4.16 -1.13 -26.07
C ALA A 145 -4.47 -2.64 -26.06
N ALA A 146 -3.51 -3.45 -26.48
CA ALA A 146 -3.56 -4.90 -26.37
C ALA A 146 -2.64 -5.42 -25.24
N GLU A 147 -2.82 -6.68 -24.85
CA GLU A 147 -2.01 -7.30 -23.79
C GLU A 147 -0.50 -7.29 -24.14
N ASP A 148 -0.14 -7.56 -25.39
CA ASP A 148 1.25 -7.56 -25.85
C ASP A 148 1.91 -6.19 -25.69
N GLN A 149 1.19 -5.10 -25.98
CA GLN A 149 1.70 -3.75 -25.77
C GLN A 149 1.96 -3.45 -24.28
N LEU A 150 1.23 -4.09 -23.35
CA LEU A 150 1.51 -3.98 -21.92
C LEU A 150 2.77 -4.73 -21.52
N TYR A 151 3.00 -5.91 -22.09
CA TYR A 151 4.25 -6.64 -21.87
C TYR A 151 5.45 -5.89 -22.48
N ASP A 152 5.32 -5.34 -23.67
CA ASP A 152 6.36 -4.50 -24.28
C ASP A 152 6.65 -3.26 -23.43
N ALA A 153 5.62 -2.64 -22.85
CA ALA A 153 5.79 -1.51 -21.94
C ALA A 153 6.47 -1.93 -20.62
N MET A 154 6.25 -3.15 -20.13
CA MET A 154 6.97 -3.69 -18.97
C MET A 154 8.45 -3.94 -19.29
N ASP A 155 8.73 -4.57 -20.43
CA ASP A 155 10.09 -4.87 -20.86
C ASP A 155 10.86 -3.55 -21.07
N TRP A 156 10.21 -2.53 -21.66
CA TRP A 156 10.75 -1.16 -21.73
C TRP A 156 10.96 -0.51 -20.37
N LEU A 157 10.01 -0.63 -19.43
CA LEU A 157 10.14 -0.07 -18.08
C LEU A 157 11.39 -0.62 -17.38
N LEU A 158 11.64 -1.92 -17.50
CA LEU A 158 12.78 -2.57 -16.87
C LEU A 158 14.12 -1.97 -17.33
N THR A 159 14.25 -1.66 -18.63
CA THR A 159 15.48 -1.01 -19.16
C THR A 159 15.77 0.36 -18.53
N ARG A 160 14.78 0.96 -17.85
CA ARG A 160 14.86 2.29 -17.25
C ARG A 160 14.99 2.24 -15.73
N GLN A 161 15.01 1.05 -15.14
CA GLN A 161 15.01 0.86 -13.69
C GLN A 161 16.11 1.68 -13.01
N GLU A 162 17.36 1.56 -13.44
CA GLU A 162 18.47 2.29 -12.80
C GLU A 162 18.28 3.82 -12.85
N ALA A 163 17.81 4.35 -13.97
CA ALA A 163 17.58 5.80 -14.12
C ALA A 163 16.43 6.28 -13.22
N ILE A 164 15.38 5.48 -13.10
CA ILE A 164 14.23 5.70 -12.20
C ILE A 164 14.70 5.70 -10.75
N GLU A 165 15.44 4.67 -10.33
CA GLU A 165 15.94 4.53 -8.96
C GLU A 165 16.95 5.63 -8.61
N LYS A 166 17.80 6.09 -9.55
CA LYS A 166 18.68 7.26 -9.34
C LYS A 166 17.87 8.55 -9.08
N LYS A 167 16.74 8.75 -9.78
CA LYS A 167 15.86 9.91 -9.55
C LYS A 167 15.15 9.81 -8.19
N LEU A 168 14.67 8.63 -7.82
CA LEU A 168 14.07 8.38 -6.50
C LEU A 168 15.10 8.59 -5.37
N ALA A 169 16.32 8.08 -5.54
CA ALA A 169 17.40 8.28 -4.59
C ALA A 169 17.71 9.77 -4.39
N ARG A 170 17.83 10.56 -5.48
CA ARG A 170 18.03 12.02 -5.37
C ARG A 170 16.86 12.75 -4.70
N ARG A 171 15.64 12.22 -4.82
CA ARG A 171 14.44 12.82 -4.24
C ARG A 171 14.30 12.51 -2.74
N HIS A 172 14.64 11.29 -2.34
CA HIS A 172 14.36 10.79 -0.98
C HIS A 172 15.59 10.69 -0.09
N LEU A 173 16.78 10.64 -0.67
CA LEU A 173 18.05 10.52 0.05
C LEU A 173 18.91 11.77 -0.12
N GLY A 174 19.72 12.03 0.89
CA GLY A 174 20.78 13.04 0.88
C GLY A 174 22.01 12.51 1.60
N GLU A 175 23.09 13.29 1.60
CA GLU A 175 24.30 12.94 2.33
C GLU A 175 24.02 12.73 3.82
N GLY A 176 24.49 11.60 4.37
CA GLY A 176 24.23 11.20 5.75
C GLY A 176 22.86 10.56 6.00
N ALA A 177 22.05 10.29 4.96
CA ALA A 177 20.74 9.69 5.12
C ALA A 177 20.79 8.28 5.75
N THR A 178 19.74 7.95 6.48
CA THR A 178 19.47 6.58 6.94
C THR A 178 18.64 5.85 5.88
N VAL A 179 19.12 4.71 5.41
CA VAL A 179 18.44 3.83 4.46
C VAL A 179 18.05 2.54 5.14
N LEU A 180 16.79 2.15 5.02
CA LEU A 180 16.29 0.88 5.52
C LEU A 180 16.41 -0.17 4.42
N SER A 181 16.94 -1.34 4.75
CA SER A 181 16.93 -2.46 3.85
C SER A 181 16.47 -3.74 4.52
N ASP A 182 15.66 -4.48 3.77
CA ASP A 182 15.19 -5.80 4.14
C ASP A 182 14.90 -6.60 2.86
N VAL A 183 14.78 -7.91 3.02
CA VAL A 183 14.47 -8.85 1.94
C VAL A 183 13.23 -9.65 2.26
N THR A 184 12.46 -9.93 1.21
CA THR A 184 11.25 -10.73 1.32
C THR A 184 11.18 -11.76 0.21
N SER A 185 10.31 -12.76 0.35
CA SER A 185 10.09 -13.78 -0.67
C SER A 185 8.62 -13.89 -1.05
N SER A 186 8.28 -13.89 -2.33
CA SER A 186 6.90 -14.04 -2.81
C SER A 186 6.72 -15.38 -3.51
N TYR A 187 5.62 -16.09 -3.23
CA TYR A 187 5.32 -17.36 -3.89
C TYR A 187 5.04 -17.17 -5.39
N TYR A 188 5.53 -18.12 -6.18
CA TYR A 188 5.44 -18.14 -7.63
C TYR A 188 4.54 -19.28 -8.11
N GLU A 189 3.71 -18.98 -9.11
CA GLU A 189 2.86 -19.98 -9.78
C GLU A 189 3.28 -20.14 -11.24
N GLY A 190 3.85 -21.30 -11.54
CA GLY A 190 4.39 -21.65 -12.84
C GLY A 190 5.63 -22.54 -12.73
N LYS A 191 6.27 -22.81 -13.87
CA LYS A 191 7.46 -23.68 -13.94
C LYS A 191 8.59 -23.14 -14.81
N THR A 192 8.44 -21.95 -15.41
CA THR A 192 9.32 -21.48 -16.50
C THR A 192 10.28 -20.37 -16.09
N CYS A 193 9.97 -19.58 -15.07
CA CYS A 193 10.87 -18.50 -14.65
C CYS A 193 12.12 -19.06 -13.96
N PRO A 194 13.34 -18.71 -14.40
CA PRO A 194 14.57 -19.21 -13.81
C PRO A 194 14.85 -18.64 -12.41
N LEU A 195 14.22 -17.52 -12.04
CA LEU A 195 14.30 -16.98 -10.67
C LEU A 195 13.46 -17.80 -9.67
N ALA A 196 12.45 -18.53 -10.15
CA ALA A 196 11.60 -19.34 -9.30
C ALA A 196 12.37 -20.56 -8.79
N ARG A 197 12.71 -20.56 -7.50
CA ARG A 197 13.47 -21.63 -6.83
C ARG A 197 12.85 -21.93 -5.48
N ARG A 198 13.02 -23.17 -4.99
CA ARG A 198 12.62 -23.53 -3.62
C ARG A 198 13.60 -22.89 -2.65
N GLY A 199 13.08 -22.26 -1.61
CA GLY A 199 13.87 -21.59 -0.57
C GLY A 199 13.04 -21.36 0.68
N HIS A 200 13.47 -20.43 1.53
CA HIS A 200 12.73 -20.08 2.73
C HIS A 200 11.52 -19.21 2.40
N ASP A 201 10.34 -19.83 2.32
CA ASP A 201 9.07 -19.14 2.06
C ASP A 201 8.62 -18.35 3.30
N ARG A 202 8.72 -17.01 3.22
CA ARG A 202 8.25 -16.06 4.24
C ARG A 202 6.73 -15.79 4.20
N ASP A 203 6.05 -16.28 3.17
CA ASP A 203 4.61 -16.16 3.00
C ASP A 203 3.84 -17.31 3.70
N GLY A 204 4.57 -18.34 4.16
CA GLY A 204 4.02 -19.53 4.83
C GLY A 204 3.41 -20.57 3.89
N LYS A 205 3.58 -20.40 2.56
CA LYS A 205 3.01 -21.33 1.56
C LYS A 205 3.99 -22.46 1.26
N THR A 206 3.75 -23.64 1.82
CA THR A 206 4.63 -24.78 1.62
C THR A 206 4.51 -25.35 0.20
N GLY A 207 5.61 -25.87 -0.34
CA GLY A 207 5.61 -26.63 -1.59
C GLY A 207 5.72 -25.81 -2.88
N CYS A 208 5.59 -24.48 -2.83
CA CYS A 208 5.75 -23.60 -3.99
C CYS A 208 7.21 -23.14 -4.17
N PRO A 209 7.68 -22.93 -5.41
CA PRO A 209 8.86 -22.11 -5.65
C PRO A 209 8.56 -20.65 -5.27
N ILE A 210 9.60 -19.90 -4.90
CA ILE A 210 9.52 -18.51 -4.49
C ILE A 210 10.48 -17.65 -5.31
N ILE A 211 10.32 -16.34 -5.19
CA ILE A 211 11.23 -15.32 -5.73
C ILE A 211 11.60 -14.40 -4.58
N VAL A 212 12.87 -14.08 -4.43
CA VAL A 212 13.37 -13.17 -3.39
C VAL A 212 13.45 -11.76 -3.96
N SER A 213 13.04 -10.76 -3.19
CA SER A 213 13.16 -9.35 -3.55
C SER A 213 13.65 -8.54 -2.36
N GLY A 214 14.70 -7.76 -2.56
CA GLY A 214 15.20 -6.78 -1.61
C GLY A 214 14.70 -5.39 -1.93
N ALA A 215 14.38 -4.59 -0.92
CA ALA A 215 13.98 -3.21 -1.09
C ALA A 215 14.90 -2.26 -0.31
N LEU A 216 15.10 -1.07 -0.86
CA LEU A 216 15.67 0.07 -0.17
C LEU A 216 14.59 1.12 0.02
N THR A 217 14.44 1.62 1.25
CA THR A 217 13.59 2.78 1.54
C THR A 217 14.39 3.82 2.29
N ASP A 218 13.92 5.06 2.27
CA ASP A 218 14.43 6.06 3.20
C ASP A 218 13.97 5.80 4.65
N ALA A 219 14.35 6.70 5.56
CA ALA A 219 14.02 6.62 6.97
C ALA A 219 12.51 6.74 7.30
N GLU A 220 11.70 7.23 6.36
CA GLU A 220 10.24 7.33 6.46
C GLU A 220 9.51 6.14 5.81
N GLY A 221 10.21 5.31 5.05
CA GLY A 221 9.65 4.15 4.36
C GLY A 221 9.27 4.42 2.91
N ARG A 222 9.65 5.57 2.32
CA ARG A 222 9.44 5.83 0.89
C ARG A 222 10.37 4.94 0.06
N PRO A 223 9.86 4.25 -0.98
CA PRO A 223 10.66 3.33 -1.76
C PRO A 223 11.73 4.06 -2.59
N VAL A 224 12.94 3.51 -2.61
CA VAL A 224 14.07 4.03 -3.41
C VAL A 224 14.46 3.07 -4.51
N ALA A 225 14.55 1.77 -4.19
CA ALA A 225 14.99 0.75 -5.15
C ALA A 225 14.46 -0.63 -4.80
N VAL A 226 14.42 -1.52 -5.81
CA VAL A 226 14.09 -2.94 -5.62
C VAL A 226 15.01 -3.83 -6.45
N GLN A 227 15.49 -4.92 -5.87
CA GLN A 227 16.29 -5.92 -6.57
C GLN A 227 15.66 -7.29 -6.44
N VAL A 228 15.66 -8.08 -7.52
CA VAL A 228 15.00 -9.39 -7.57
C VAL A 228 16.03 -10.50 -7.81
N TYR A 229 15.95 -11.52 -6.97
CA TYR A 229 16.90 -12.61 -6.86
C TYR A 229 16.21 -13.98 -7.02
N PRO A 230 16.98 -15.04 -7.34
CA PRO A 230 16.47 -16.41 -7.27
C PRO A 230 15.88 -16.74 -5.88
N GLY A 231 14.84 -17.57 -5.85
CA GLY A 231 14.11 -17.94 -4.63
C GLY A 231 14.94 -18.57 -3.50
N ASN A 232 16.11 -19.12 -3.81
CA ASN A 232 17.05 -19.73 -2.86
C ASN A 232 18.17 -18.78 -2.40
N THR A 233 18.06 -17.48 -2.69
CA THR A 233 19.04 -16.46 -2.28
C THR A 233 18.91 -16.18 -0.79
N GLY A 234 20.03 -16.22 -0.07
CA GLY A 234 20.08 -15.93 1.36
C GLY A 234 20.29 -14.44 1.63
N ASP A 235 19.64 -13.90 2.65
CA ASP A 235 19.59 -12.46 2.95
C ASP A 235 20.96 -11.76 2.98
N PRO A 236 22.00 -12.33 3.62
CA PRO A 236 23.33 -11.70 3.64
C PRO A 236 23.94 -11.49 2.26
N THR A 237 23.61 -12.37 1.30
CA THR A 237 24.20 -12.33 -0.05
C THR A 237 23.66 -11.17 -0.89
N THR A 238 22.60 -10.49 -0.42
CA THR A 238 22.03 -9.31 -1.08
C THR A 238 22.68 -7.99 -0.65
N VAL A 239 23.43 -7.99 0.47
CA VAL A 239 24.04 -6.76 1.01
C VAL A 239 25.04 -6.12 0.04
N PRO A 240 25.94 -6.87 -0.65
CA PRO A 240 26.87 -6.25 -1.59
C PRO A 240 26.20 -5.42 -2.68
N ASP A 241 25.07 -5.89 -3.21
CA ASP A 241 24.28 -5.16 -4.24
C ASP A 241 23.68 -3.87 -3.66
N GLN A 242 23.27 -3.87 -2.39
CA GLN A 242 22.79 -2.66 -1.70
C GLN A 242 23.92 -1.66 -1.50
N VAL A 243 25.11 -2.13 -1.14
CA VAL A 243 26.31 -1.30 -0.99
C VAL A 243 26.70 -0.63 -2.30
N GLU A 244 26.74 -1.40 -3.38
CA GLU A 244 26.99 -0.89 -4.73
C GLU A 244 25.95 0.16 -5.11
N ALA A 245 24.66 -0.14 -4.89
CA ALA A 245 23.59 0.77 -5.24
C ALA A 245 23.72 2.13 -4.51
N LEU A 246 23.99 2.10 -3.20
CA LEU A 246 24.10 3.32 -2.39
C LEU A 246 25.35 4.15 -2.72
N THR A 247 26.50 3.49 -2.87
CA THR A 247 27.80 4.17 -3.01
C THR A 247 28.11 4.54 -4.44
N THR A 248 27.88 3.64 -5.39
CA THR A 248 28.28 3.79 -6.80
C THR A 248 27.12 4.31 -7.62
N ARG A 249 25.98 3.61 -7.59
CA ARG A 249 24.85 3.95 -8.46
C ARG A 249 24.16 5.25 -8.05
N PHE A 250 23.97 5.50 -6.75
CA PHE A 250 23.36 6.72 -6.23
C PHE A 250 24.39 7.80 -5.87
N GLY A 251 25.66 7.44 -5.77
CA GLY A 251 26.76 8.39 -5.57
C GLY A 251 26.79 9.03 -4.19
N LEU A 252 26.27 8.36 -3.16
CA LEU A 252 26.29 8.89 -1.79
C LEU A 252 27.69 8.70 -1.18
N SER A 253 28.30 9.80 -0.78
CA SER A 253 29.61 9.77 -0.10
C SER A 253 29.47 9.33 1.35
N ARG A 254 28.31 9.60 1.96
CA ARG A 254 27.96 9.23 3.33
C ARG A 254 26.52 8.71 3.39
N VAL A 255 26.32 7.52 3.94
CA VAL A 255 24.98 6.95 4.17
C VAL A 255 25.01 5.91 5.29
N VAL A 256 23.90 5.71 6.00
CA VAL A 256 23.77 4.71 7.08
C VAL A 256 22.77 3.64 6.69
N LEU A 257 23.23 2.41 6.48
CA LEU A 257 22.39 1.26 6.14
C LEU A 257 21.86 0.59 7.42
N VAL A 258 20.54 0.55 7.57
CA VAL A 258 19.87 -0.19 8.64
C VAL A 258 19.41 -1.52 8.08
N GLY A 259 19.84 -2.60 8.72
CA GLY A 259 19.54 -3.96 8.28
C GLY A 259 19.39 -4.90 9.46
N ASP A 260 18.59 -5.96 9.28
CA ASP A 260 18.33 -6.91 10.34
C ASP A 260 19.57 -7.78 10.68
N ARG A 261 19.49 -8.53 11.77
CA ARG A 261 20.57 -9.42 12.25
C ARG A 261 20.75 -10.70 11.41
N GLY A 262 19.79 -10.99 10.54
CA GLY A 262 19.84 -12.07 9.56
C GLY A 262 20.75 -11.70 8.40
N MET A 263 20.56 -10.49 7.87
CA MET A 263 21.20 -9.88 6.73
C MET A 263 22.59 -9.32 7.05
N LEU A 264 22.73 -8.48 8.08
CA LEU A 264 24.01 -7.86 8.46
C LEU A 264 24.84 -8.77 9.37
N THR A 265 25.31 -9.87 8.80
CA THR A 265 26.27 -10.79 9.44
C THR A 265 27.64 -10.14 9.61
N GLN A 266 28.53 -10.72 10.43
CA GLN A 266 29.90 -10.21 10.58
C GLN A 266 30.61 -10.08 9.23
N THR A 267 30.51 -11.10 8.37
CA THR A 267 31.09 -11.06 7.02
C THR A 267 30.59 -9.89 6.19
N GLN A 268 29.29 -9.57 6.27
CA GLN A 268 28.73 -8.42 5.54
C GLN A 268 29.12 -7.10 6.19
N ILE A 269 29.21 -7.03 7.52
CA ILE A 269 29.74 -5.87 8.23
C ILE A 269 31.19 -5.59 7.82
N ASP A 270 32.01 -6.62 7.64
CA ASP A 270 33.39 -6.47 7.16
C ASP A 270 33.45 -5.94 5.72
N VAL A 271 32.46 -6.25 4.89
CA VAL A 271 32.28 -5.60 3.57
C VAL A 271 31.92 -4.13 3.74
N LEU A 272 30.95 -3.80 4.60
CA LEU A 272 30.54 -2.42 4.87
C LEU A 272 31.72 -1.57 5.38
N LYS A 273 32.56 -2.12 6.27
CA LYS A 273 33.75 -1.46 6.82
C LYS A 273 34.81 -1.08 5.77
N LYS A 274 34.81 -1.73 4.59
CA LYS A 274 35.70 -1.33 3.48
C LYS A 274 35.31 0.01 2.84
N HIS A 275 34.12 0.52 3.17
CA HIS A 275 33.61 1.79 2.69
C HIS A 275 33.46 2.76 3.88
N PRO A 276 34.46 3.63 4.17
CA PRO A 276 34.42 4.53 5.33
C PRO A 276 33.19 5.46 5.38
N GLY A 277 32.63 5.79 4.21
CA GLY A 277 31.40 6.56 4.08
C GLY A 277 30.12 5.80 4.46
N LEU A 278 30.18 4.49 4.62
CA LEU A 278 29.03 3.64 4.85
C LEU A 278 28.92 3.24 6.33
N GLY A 279 27.94 3.84 6.99
CA GLY A 279 27.55 3.50 8.35
C GLY A 279 26.56 2.37 8.36
N TRP A 280 26.39 1.71 9.50
CA TRP A 280 25.40 0.65 9.61
C TRP A 280 24.81 0.51 11.01
N ILE A 281 23.57 0.02 11.06
CA ILE A 281 22.84 -0.28 12.28
C ILE A 281 22.21 -1.67 12.13
N SER A 282 22.47 -2.56 13.09
CA SER A 282 21.88 -3.89 13.18
C SER A 282 21.65 -4.31 14.64
N ALA A 283 21.37 -5.59 14.88
CA ALA A 283 21.23 -6.16 16.22
C ALA A 283 22.07 -7.42 16.39
N LEU A 284 22.50 -7.70 17.63
CA LEU A 284 23.20 -8.93 17.97
C LEU A 284 22.26 -10.15 17.94
N ARG A 285 22.84 -11.30 17.61
CA ARG A 285 22.16 -12.60 17.78
C ARG A 285 22.24 -13.06 19.23
N SER A 286 21.29 -13.90 19.63
CA SER A 286 21.14 -14.38 21.01
C SER A 286 22.42 -15.01 21.57
N GLY A 287 23.24 -15.69 20.75
CA GLY A 287 24.52 -16.26 21.20
C GLY A 287 25.53 -15.21 21.67
N ALA A 288 25.66 -14.10 20.96
CA ALA A 288 26.55 -13.01 21.37
C ALA A 288 26.03 -12.30 22.63
N ILE A 289 24.71 -12.12 22.73
CA ILE A 289 24.09 -11.54 23.94
C ILE A 289 24.35 -12.44 25.17
N ARG A 290 24.27 -13.78 25.01
CA ARG A 290 24.62 -14.72 26.09
C ARG A 290 26.07 -14.55 26.56
N ARG A 291 27.02 -14.36 25.64
CA ARG A 291 28.43 -14.11 26.00
C ARG A 291 28.59 -12.82 26.78
N LEU A 292 27.96 -11.72 26.34
CA LEU A 292 28.00 -10.44 27.07
C LEU A 292 27.47 -10.56 28.51
N LEU A 293 26.41 -11.34 28.71
CA LEU A 293 25.87 -11.63 30.05
C LEU A 293 26.82 -12.51 30.86
N ALA A 294 27.36 -13.58 30.26
CA ALA A 294 28.27 -14.52 30.93
C ALA A 294 29.60 -13.86 31.34
N ASP A 295 30.13 -12.96 30.50
CA ASP A 295 31.38 -12.25 30.74
C ASP A 295 31.19 -11.04 31.68
N GLY A 296 29.98 -10.80 32.19
CA GLY A 296 29.65 -9.66 33.06
C GLY A 296 29.73 -8.29 32.38
N ARG A 297 29.84 -8.25 31.04
CA ARG A 297 29.88 -7.02 30.24
C ARG A 297 28.51 -6.38 30.07
N LEU A 298 27.46 -7.19 30.15
CA LEU A 298 26.07 -6.74 30.27
C LEU A 298 25.53 -7.26 31.60
N ILE A 299 25.18 -6.36 32.51
CA ILE A 299 24.56 -6.71 33.79
C ILE A 299 23.04 -6.57 33.65
N ARG A 300 22.31 -7.67 33.88
CA ARG A 300 20.87 -7.71 33.63
C ARG A 300 20.08 -6.80 34.59
N ALA A 301 20.42 -6.80 35.88
CA ALA A 301 19.72 -5.99 36.87
C ALA A 301 19.82 -4.49 36.53
N ASP A 302 21.02 -4.03 36.18
CA ASP A 302 21.29 -2.65 35.77
C ASP A 302 20.50 -2.29 34.51
N LEU A 303 20.50 -3.18 33.50
CA LEU A 303 19.74 -2.97 32.28
C LEU A 303 18.22 -2.93 32.51
N GLU A 304 17.70 -3.68 33.47
CA GLU A 304 16.28 -3.65 33.82
C GLU A 304 15.88 -2.36 34.57
N ALA A 305 16.79 -1.83 35.39
CA ALA A 305 16.60 -0.55 36.08
C ALA A 305 16.66 0.64 35.11
N GLU A 306 17.68 0.69 34.25
CA GLU A 306 17.93 1.82 33.33
C GLU A 306 17.19 1.70 32.00
N ARG A 307 16.76 0.49 31.63
CA ARG A 307 16.11 0.09 30.36
C ARG A 307 16.97 0.27 29.10
N LEU A 308 18.06 1.01 29.17
CA LEU A 308 18.98 1.30 28.07
C LEU A 308 20.41 1.43 28.62
N ALA A 309 21.36 0.70 28.05
CA ALA A 309 22.77 0.77 28.44
C ALA A 309 23.69 0.75 27.22
N GLU A 310 24.75 1.56 27.23
CA GLU A 310 25.83 1.47 26.24
C GLU A 310 26.94 0.55 26.73
N ILE A 311 27.40 -0.35 25.85
CA ILE A 311 28.45 -1.31 26.13
C ILE A 311 29.54 -1.16 25.08
N THR A 312 30.80 -1.17 25.55
CA THR A 312 31.98 -1.28 24.69
C THR A 312 32.72 -2.56 25.07
N THR A 313 33.15 -3.33 24.08
CA THR A 313 33.87 -4.59 24.31
C THR A 313 34.95 -4.80 23.25
N PRO A 314 36.10 -5.39 23.61
CA PRO A 314 37.13 -5.77 22.65
C PRO A 314 36.64 -6.75 21.55
N GLU A 315 35.56 -7.49 21.79
CA GLU A 315 34.95 -8.38 20.77
C GLU A 315 34.39 -7.61 19.57
N PHE A 316 34.01 -6.34 19.78
CA PHE A 316 33.40 -5.46 18.78
C PHE A 316 34.17 -4.13 18.70
N PRO A 317 35.43 -4.15 18.22
CA PRO A 317 36.29 -2.98 18.26
C PRO A 317 35.77 -1.87 17.34
N GLY A 318 35.71 -0.65 17.87
CA GLY A 318 35.25 0.54 17.14
C GLY A 318 33.74 0.59 16.90
N GLU A 319 32.97 -0.29 17.55
CA GLU A 319 31.52 -0.36 17.39
C GLU A 319 30.83 -0.06 18.71
N ARG A 320 29.62 0.51 18.62
CA ARG A 320 28.79 0.79 19.79
C ARG A 320 27.71 -0.26 19.92
N LEU A 321 27.60 -0.81 21.12
CA LEU A 321 26.52 -1.70 21.52
C LEU A 321 25.54 -0.94 22.41
N VAL A 322 24.27 -0.98 22.06
CA VAL A 322 23.19 -0.36 22.83
C VAL A 322 22.23 -1.45 23.25
N ALA A 323 22.34 -1.90 24.50
CA ALA A 323 21.44 -2.86 25.10
C ALA A 323 20.15 -2.17 25.54
N CYS A 324 19.01 -2.81 25.33
CA CYS A 324 17.73 -2.38 25.86
C CYS A 324 16.94 -3.55 26.45
N SER A 325 16.20 -3.28 27.53
CA SER A 325 15.32 -4.25 28.18
C SER A 325 13.85 -3.82 28.09
N ASN A 326 13.03 -4.67 27.46
CA ASN A 326 11.58 -4.47 27.39
C ASN A 326 10.84 -5.51 28.25
N PRO A 327 10.23 -5.12 29.38
CA PRO A 327 9.60 -6.06 30.31
C PRO A 327 8.36 -6.73 29.73
N GLN A 328 7.61 -6.06 28.85
CA GLN A 328 6.43 -6.67 28.23
C GLN A 328 6.82 -7.73 27.21
N TRP A 329 7.89 -7.48 26.44
CA TRP A 329 8.44 -8.50 25.55
C TRP A 329 9.10 -9.63 26.31
N ALA A 330 9.66 -9.37 27.50
CA ALA A 330 10.15 -10.41 28.39
C ALA A 330 9.02 -11.37 28.79
N GLU A 331 7.88 -10.82 29.23
CA GLU A 331 6.69 -11.62 29.58
C GLU A 331 6.17 -12.41 28.38
N GLN A 332 6.01 -11.78 27.22
CA GLN A 332 5.53 -12.46 26.01
C GLN A 332 6.47 -13.61 25.58
N ARG A 333 7.79 -13.41 25.67
CA ARG A 333 8.77 -14.47 25.36
C ARG A 333 8.72 -15.59 26.39
N ARG A 334 8.59 -15.27 27.68
CA ARG A 334 8.41 -16.25 28.76
C ARG A 334 7.17 -17.11 28.50
N GLN A 335 6.01 -16.48 28.32
CA GLN A 335 4.76 -17.20 28.06
C GLN A 335 4.90 -18.08 26.81
N LYS A 336 5.41 -17.53 25.71
CA LYS A 336 5.60 -18.29 24.47
C LYS A 336 6.52 -19.48 24.66
N ARG A 337 7.63 -19.33 25.39
CA ARG A 337 8.55 -20.44 25.69
C ARG A 337 7.84 -21.52 26.51
N GLN A 338 7.08 -21.16 27.54
CA GLN A 338 6.33 -22.11 28.35
C GLN A 338 5.28 -22.87 27.53
N ASP A 339 4.54 -22.17 26.67
CA ASP A 339 3.56 -22.79 25.77
C ASP A 339 4.21 -23.81 24.83
N LEU A 340 5.37 -23.47 24.24
CA LEU A 340 6.08 -24.36 23.31
C LEU A 340 6.73 -25.55 24.03
N LEU A 341 7.23 -25.36 25.25
CA LEU A 341 7.74 -26.46 26.10
C LEU A 341 6.61 -27.43 26.46
N ALA A 342 5.45 -26.90 26.89
CA ALA A 342 4.28 -27.71 27.23
C ALA A 342 3.75 -28.48 26.01
N ALA A 343 3.65 -27.84 24.85
CA ALA A 343 3.23 -28.50 23.61
C ALA A 343 4.19 -29.63 23.19
N THR A 344 5.51 -29.38 23.26
CA THR A 344 6.53 -30.41 22.96
C THR A 344 6.45 -31.58 23.92
N GLN A 345 6.24 -31.29 25.21
CA GLN A 345 6.09 -32.31 26.25
C GLN A 345 4.85 -33.18 25.99
N ALA A 346 3.71 -32.59 25.68
CA ALA A 346 2.49 -33.34 25.38
C ALA A 346 2.68 -34.31 24.20
N GLU A 347 3.37 -33.88 23.13
CA GLU A 347 3.71 -34.76 22.01
C GLU A 347 4.69 -35.88 22.41
N LEU A 348 5.69 -35.58 23.26
CA LEU A 348 6.63 -36.58 23.78
C LEU A 348 5.95 -37.60 24.71
N GLU A 349 4.99 -37.18 25.52
CA GLU A 349 4.19 -38.06 26.40
C GLU A 349 3.36 -39.05 25.58
N VAL A 350 2.67 -38.56 24.55
CA VAL A 350 1.91 -39.42 23.62
C VAL A 350 2.84 -40.41 22.92
N LEU A 351 3.99 -39.94 22.43
CA LEU A 351 4.98 -40.80 21.78
C LEU A 351 5.52 -41.87 22.74
N ALA A 352 5.92 -41.48 23.95
CA ALA A 352 6.46 -42.40 24.96
C ALA A 352 5.43 -43.45 25.40
N ALA A 353 4.17 -43.07 25.57
CA ALA A 353 3.08 -43.99 25.88
C ALA A 353 2.84 -45.00 24.74
N GLY A 354 2.91 -44.55 23.48
CA GLY A 354 2.82 -45.42 22.31
C GLY A 354 3.97 -46.41 22.21
N VAL A 355 5.21 -45.97 22.49
CA VAL A 355 6.40 -46.82 22.52
C VAL A 355 6.33 -47.86 23.64
N ALA A 356 5.80 -47.49 24.81
CA ALA A 356 5.65 -48.39 25.95
C ALA A 356 4.52 -49.42 25.76
N ARG A 357 3.59 -49.20 24.82
CA ARG A 357 2.45 -50.08 24.52
C ARG A 357 2.34 -50.34 23.01
N PRO A 358 3.31 -51.05 22.41
CA PRO A 358 3.31 -51.28 20.98
C PRO A 358 2.18 -52.22 20.56
N THR A 359 1.59 -51.99 19.38
CA THR A 359 0.59 -52.88 18.76
C THR A 359 1.21 -54.04 17.97
N GLY A 360 2.54 -54.14 17.98
CA GLY A 360 3.35 -55.13 17.26
C GLY A 360 4.70 -55.36 17.97
N PRO A 361 5.74 -55.87 17.27
CA PRO A 361 7.06 -56.02 17.88
C PRO A 361 7.59 -54.68 18.40
N PRO A 362 8.43 -54.68 19.47
CA PRO A 362 9.00 -53.46 20.03
C PRO A 362 9.73 -52.64 18.95
N GLU A 363 9.43 -51.35 18.88
CA GLU A 363 10.13 -50.44 17.97
C GLU A 363 11.61 -50.35 18.35
N THR A 364 12.48 -50.28 17.35
CA THR A 364 13.92 -50.11 17.54
C THR A 364 14.24 -48.69 18.02
N ALA A 365 15.37 -48.53 18.71
CA ALA A 365 15.87 -47.23 19.15
C ALA A 365 16.01 -46.23 17.99
N ALA A 366 16.34 -46.71 16.78
CA ALA A 366 16.47 -45.88 15.59
C ALA A 366 15.11 -45.31 15.12
N GLU A 367 14.07 -46.15 15.07
CA GLU A 367 12.71 -45.74 14.69
C GLU A 367 12.13 -44.73 15.68
N ILE A 368 12.29 -45.01 16.98
CA ILE A 368 11.89 -44.11 18.07
C ILE A 368 12.66 -42.79 17.95
N GLY A 369 13.97 -42.84 17.67
CA GLY A 369 14.82 -41.67 17.48
C GLY A 369 14.36 -40.75 16.36
N VAL A 370 13.96 -41.30 15.22
CA VAL A 370 13.41 -40.51 14.09
C VAL A 370 12.11 -39.81 14.50
N ARG A 371 11.20 -40.51 15.19
CA ARG A 371 9.90 -39.94 15.63
C ARG A 371 10.10 -38.89 16.71
N ALA A 372 10.89 -39.19 17.74
CA ALA A 372 11.19 -38.25 18.82
C ALA A 372 11.93 -37.01 18.30
N GLY A 373 12.84 -37.20 17.33
CA GLY A 373 13.48 -36.12 16.59
C GLY A 373 12.49 -35.20 15.88
N ARG A 374 11.45 -35.73 15.25
CA ARG A 374 10.38 -34.91 14.63
C ARG A 374 9.64 -34.08 15.68
N VAL A 375 9.26 -34.69 16.81
CA VAL A 375 8.55 -34.02 17.92
C VAL A 375 9.37 -32.86 18.49
N ILE A 376 10.61 -33.11 18.92
CA ILE A 376 11.42 -32.05 19.57
C ILE A 376 11.80 -30.91 18.61
N ASN A 377 11.81 -31.17 17.30
CA ASN A 377 12.09 -30.17 16.27
C ASN A 377 10.83 -29.46 15.76
N HIS A 378 9.63 -30.01 15.97
CA HIS A 378 8.36 -29.42 15.53
C HIS A 378 8.21 -27.99 16.03
N TYR A 379 8.41 -27.78 17.34
CA TYR A 379 8.40 -26.47 17.99
C TYR A 379 9.79 -25.87 18.24
N LYS A 380 10.85 -26.48 17.66
CA LYS A 380 12.26 -26.09 17.83
C LYS A 380 12.73 -26.07 19.30
N MET A 381 12.19 -26.95 20.14
CA MET A 381 12.51 -27.04 21.58
C MET A 381 13.58 -28.07 21.93
N ALA A 382 14.19 -28.75 20.95
CA ALA A 382 15.22 -29.78 21.14
C ALA A 382 16.33 -29.40 22.15
N LYS A 383 16.77 -28.13 22.15
CA LYS A 383 17.77 -27.59 23.08
C LYS A 383 17.37 -27.67 24.57
N HIS A 384 16.09 -27.84 24.88
CA HIS A 384 15.54 -27.90 26.24
C HIS A 384 15.17 -29.31 26.69
N PHE A 385 15.38 -30.33 25.87
CA PHE A 385 15.08 -31.71 26.24
C PHE A 385 16.32 -32.61 26.15
N THR A 386 16.40 -33.56 27.07
CA THR A 386 17.26 -34.75 26.98
C THR A 386 16.36 -35.93 26.68
N LEU A 387 16.74 -36.75 25.70
CA LEU A 387 16.02 -37.97 25.36
C LEU A 387 16.87 -39.18 25.76
N THR A 388 16.23 -40.18 26.37
CA THR A 388 16.80 -41.50 26.66
C THR A 388 16.09 -42.51 25.79
N ILE A 389 16.78 -43.04 24.78
CA ILE A 389 16.18 -43.90 23.76
C ILE A 389 16.84 -45.28 23.81
N ARG A 390 16.03 -46.33 23.91
CA ARG A 390 16.42 -47.75 23.81
C ARG A 390 15.33 -48.49 23.04
N ASP A 391 15.58 -49.73 22.63
CA ASP A 391 14.55 -50.56 22.00
C ASP A 391 13.32 -50.68 22.92
N GLY A 392 12.14 -50.36 22.40
CA GLY A 392 10.88 -50.34 23.15
C GLY A 392 10.80 -49.32 24.29
N HIS A 393 11.71 -48.34 24.36
CA HIS A 393 11.70 -47.34 25.45
C HIS A 393 12.08 -45.93 25.00
N LEU A 394 11.22 -44.97 25.36
CA LEU A 394 11.50 -43.54 25.24
C LEU A 394 11.29 -42.86 26.60
N GLY A 395 12.38 -42.39 27.20
CA GLY A 395 12.37 -41.45 28.32
C GLY A 395 12.74 -40.04 27.85
N TRP A 396 12.25 -39.03 28.55
CA TRP A 396 12.62 -37.64 28.29
C TRP A 396 12.69 -36.84 29.60
N ALA A 397 13.49 -35.78 29.60
CA ALA A 397 13.60 -34.84 30.71
C ALA A 397 13.82 -33.42 30.19
N ARG A 398 13.27 -32.43 30.89
CA ARG A 398 13.58 -31.02 30.64
C ARG A 398 15.00 -30.69 31.14
N LYS A 399 15.72 -29.88 30.37
CA LYS A 399 17.01 -29.30 30.74
C LYS A 399 16.76 -27.99 31.47
N GLU A 400 16.45 -28.05 32.76
CA GLU A 400 16.07 -26.88 33.57
C GLU A 400 17.12 -25.76 33.51
N ASP A 401 18.41 -26.09 33.56
CA ASP A 401 19.47 -25.08 33.45
C ASP A 401 19.50 -24.41 32.07
N ALA A 402 19.22 -25.16 30.99
CA ALA A 402 19.14 -24.60 29.65
C ALA A 402 17.92 -23.68 29.48
N ILE A 403 16.81 -23.98 30.16
CA ILE A 403 15.60 -23.15 30.19
C ILE A 403 15.87 -21.86 30.98
N LYS A 404 16.44 -21.97 32.19
CA LYS A 404 16.86 -20.82 33.01
C LYS A 404 17.86 -19.93 32.27
N ASN A 405 18.85 -20.50 31.60
CA ASN A 405 19.80 -19.72 30.81
C ASN A 405 19.14 -18.97 29.63
N GLU A 406 18.04 -19.49 29.09
CA GLU A 406 17.27 -18.80 28.05
C GLU A 406 16.38 -17.67 28.61
N GLU A 407 15.84 -17.84 29.82
CA GLU A 407 15.12 -16.79 30.56
C GLU A 407 15.94 -15.52 30.72
N HIS A 408 17.26 -15.66 30.92
CA HIS A 408 18.20 -14.54 31.05
C HIS A 408 18.30 -13.67 29.78
N LEU A 409 17.73 -14.09 28.65
CA LEU A 409 17.64 -13.28 27.42
C LEU A 409 16.28 -12.62 27.21
N ASP A 410 15.28 -12.93 28.02
CA ASP A 410 13.93 -12.43 27.83
C ASP A 410 13.87 -10.91 27.95
N GLY A 411 13.32 -10.25 26.94
CA GLY A 411 13.19 -8.80 26.87
C GLY A 411 14.46 -8.05 26.43
N ILE A 412 15.62 -8.72 26.36
CA ILE A 412 16.88 -8.09 25.98
C ILE A 412 17.04 -8.06 24.46
N SER A 413 17.42 -6.89 23.94
CA SER A 413 17.94 -6.69 22.59
C SER A 413 19.18 -5.82 22.66
N VAL A 414 20.21 -6.14 21.87
CA VAL A 414 21.44 -5.34 21.79
C VAL A 414 21.59 -4.86 20.36
N ILE A 415 21.42 -3.56 20.16
CA ILE A 415 21.66 -2.89 18.88
C ILE A 415 23.16 -2.70 18.73
N ARG A 416 23.66 -2.90 17.52
CA ARG A 416 25.08 -2.80 17.16
C ARG A 416 25.19 -1.79 16.03
N THR A 417 26.07 -0.81 16.15
CA THR A 417 26.22 0.27 15.17
C THR A 417 27.67 0.71 15.00
N SER A 418 28.02 1.17 13.80
CA SER A 418 29.28 1.90 13.54
C SER A 418 29.17 3.39 13.86
N GLU A 419 27.97 3.91 14.11
CA GLU A 419 27.75 5.34 14.28
C GLU A 419 28.27 5.85 15.63
N PRO A 420 29.09 6.92 15.64
CA PRO A 420 29.58 7.51 16.87
C PRO A 420 28.45 8.19 17.64
N ALA A 421 28.59 8.29 18.97
CA ALA A 421 27.60 8.91 19.85
C ALA A 421 27.27 10.36 19.47
N ALA A 422 28.25 11.09 18.93
CA ALA A 422 28.08 12.47 18.45
C ALA A 422 27.12 12.59 17.25
N ARG A 423 26.89 11.51 16.50
CA ARG A 423 25.97 11.49 15.35
C ARG A 423 24.67 10.76 15.64
N LEU A 424 24.73 9.70 16.46
CA LEU A 424 23.58 8.86 16.75
C LEU A 424 23.55 8.51 18.24
N THR A 425 22.57 9.04 18.96
CA THR A 425 22.39 8.74 20.37
C THR A 425 22.05 7.26 20.59
N ALA A 426 22.25 6.73 21.80
CA ALA A 426 21.81 5.37 22.15
C ALA A 426 20.31 5.16 21.87
N ALA A 427 19.49 6.13 22.29
CA ALA A 427 18.05 6.07 22.08
C ALA A 427 17.68 6.06 20.58
N ASP A 428 18.35 6.87 19.76
CA ASP A 428 18.09 6.92 18.32
C ASP A 428 18.63 5.70 17.58
N SER A 429 19.67 5.04 18.10
CA SER A 429 20.13 3.75 17.58
C SER A 429 19.03 2.69 17.67
N VAL A 430 18.36 2.62 18.83
CA VAL A 430 17.21 1.71 19.05
C VAL A 430 16.02 2.12 18.20
N ARG A 431 15.69 3.42 18.14
CA ARG A 431 14.58 3.92 17.29
C ARG A 431 14.83 3.61 15.82
N SER A 432 16.05 3.79 15.32
CA SER A 432 16.41 3.53 13.93
C SER A 432 16.34 2.04 13.60
N SER A 433 16.83 1.15 14.47
CA SER A 433 16.64 -0.29 14.28
C SER A 433 15.16 -0.68 14.22
N LYS A 434 14.31 -0.11 15.10
CA LYS A 434 12.86 -0.32 15.07
C LYS A 434 12.17 0.24 13.81
N ARG A 435 12.81 1.13 13.04
CA ARG A 435 12.27 1.64 11.78
C ARG A 435 12.29 0.59 10.67
N LEU A 436 13.02 -0.52 10.79
CA LEU A 436 12.92 -1.64 9.83
C LEU A 436 11.47 -2.13 9.63
N ALA A 437 10.59 -1.96 10.62
CA ALA A 437 9.16 -2.23 10.47
C ALA A 437 8.47 -1.43 9.33
N LEU A 438 9.09 -0.33 8.86
CA LEU A 438 8.61 0.45 7.71
C LEU A 438 8.85 -0.25 6.38
N VAL A 439 10.01 -0.88 6.18
CA VAL A 439 10.23 -1.68 4.96
C VAL A 439 9.39 -2.97 5.00
N GLU A 440 9.18 -3.55 6.18
CA GLU A 440 8.20 -4.64 6.36
C GLU A 440 6.76 -4.18 6.06
N GLN A 441 6.40 -2.94 6.40
CA GLN A 441 5.10 -2.35 6.02
C GLN A 441 5.01 -2.22 4.49
N ALA A 442 6.07 -1.76 3.81
CA ALA A 442 6.11 -1.71 2.35
C ALA A 442 5.89 -3.09 1.73
N PHE A 443 6.57 -4.13 2.23
CA PHE A 443 6.34 -5.50 1.78
C PHE A 443 4.92 -6.00 2.05
N ARG A 444 4.29 -5.58 3.15
CA ARG A 444 2.89 -5.90 3.42
C ARG A 444 1.93 -5.23 2.43
N CYS A 445 2.14 -3.98 2.04
CA CYS A 445 1.35 -3.33 0.98
C CYS A 445 1.55 -4.02 -0.38
N LEU A 446 2.81 -4.33 -0.72
CA LEU A 446 3.15 -5.02 -1.97
C LEU A 446 2.50 -6.41 -2.07
N LYS A 447 2.56 -7.22 -1.00
CA LYS A 447 2.11 -8.62 -0.98
C LYS A 447 0.69 -8.84 -0.50
N GLY A 448 0.17 -7.89 0.28
CA GLY A 448 -1.12 -7.95 0.91
C GLY A 448 -2.23 -7.60 -0.07
N ILE A 449 -3.31 -7.06 0.47
CA ILE A 449 -4.54 -6.79 -0.28
C ILE A 449 -4.45 -5.58 -1.21
N ASP A 450 -3.45 -4.72 -1.03
CA ASP A 450 -3.39 -3.42 -1.71
C ASP A 450 -2.87 -3.57 -3.15
N LEU A 451 -1.69 -4.14 -3.35
CA LEU A 451 -1.05 -4.21 -4.67
C LEU A 451 -1.00 -5.62 -5.28
N LEU A 452 -1.15 -6.68 -4.48
CA LEU A 452 -1.16 -8.08 -4.94
C LEU A 452 0.02 -8.43 -5.87
N VAL A 453 1.26 -8.23 -5.41
CA VAL A 453 2.45 -8.68 -6.16
C VAL A 453 2.44 -10.21 -6.37
N ARG A 454 1.76 -10.94 -5.48
CA ARG A 454 1.63 -12.40 -5.46
C ARG A 454 0.16 -12.82 -5.67
N PRO A 455 -0.12 -13.97 -6.30
CA PRO A 455 0.83 -14.86 -6.97
C PRO A 455 1.56 -14.21 -8.15
N ILE A 456 2.82 -14.59 -8.35
CA ILE A 456 3.58 -14.18 -9.54
C ILE A 456 3.37 -15.23 -10.64
N HIS A 457 2.84 -14.80 -11.79
CA HIS A 457 2.55 -15.66 -12.96
C HIS A 457 3.45 -15.39 -14.18
N HIS A 458 4.34 -14.40 -14.10
CA HIS A 458 5.21 -14.06 -15.24
C HIS A 458 6.22 -15.16 -15.55
N ARG A 459 6.44 -15.44 -16.84
CA ARG A 459 7.24 -16.59 -17.28
C ARG A 459 8.73 -16.31 -17.39
N THR A 460 9.12 -15.08 -17.67
CA THR A 460 10.53 -14.67 -17.83
C THR A 460 11.04 -13.95 -16.58
N ALA A 461 12.36 -13.96 -16.37
CA ALA A 461 12.96 -13.28 -15.22
C ALA A 461 12.78 -11.75 -15.33
N GLU A 462 12.87 -11.22 -16.54
CA GLU A 462 12.70 -9.82 -16.89
C GLU A 462 11.29 -9.34 -16.55
N ARG A 463 10.26 -10.09 -16.93
CA ARG A 463 8.87 -9.69 -16.63
C ARG A 463 8.52 -9.81 -15.16
N VAL A 464 9.13 -10.75 -14.43
CA VAL A 464 9.04 -10.77 -12.96
C VAL A 464 9.65 -9.50 -12.38
N ARG A 465 10.87 -9.12 -12.80
CA ARG A 465 11.54 -7.89 -12.35
C ARG A 465 10.70 -6.65 -12.64
N ALA A 466 10.20 -6.53 -13.88
CA ALA A 466 9.36 -5.41 -14.30
C ALA A 466 8.05 -5.33 -13.49
N HIS A 467 7.42 -6.47 -13.17
CA HIS A 467 6.20 -6.49 -12.34
C HIS A 467 6.48 -6.04 -10.91
N ILE A 468 7.58 -6.50 -10.30
CA ILE A 468 7.97 -6.08 -8.95
C ILE A 468 8.32 -4.58 -8.94
N LEU A 469 9.04 -4.08 -9.95
CA LEU A 469 9.33 -2.64 -10.11
C LEU A 469 8.04 -1.83 -10.27
N LEU A 470 7.08 -2.31 -11.06
CA LEU A 470 5.78 -1.66 -11.22
C LEU A 470 4.99 -1.60 -9.91
N CYS A 471 5.02 -2.67 -9.12
CA CYS A 471 4.43 -2.69 -7.78
C CYS A 471 5.15 -1.72 -6.83
N LEU A 472 6.49 -1.59 -6.90
CA LEU A 472 7.25 -0.60 -6.12
C LEU A 472 6.81 0.84 -6.46
N LEU A 473 6.67 1.16 -7.75
CA LEU A 473 6.21 2.48 -8.19
C LEU A 473 4.75 2.75 -7.82
N ALA A 474 3.89 1.73 -7.84
CA ALA A 474 2.53 1.85 -7.32
C ALA A 474 2.54 2.10 -5.81
N TYR A 475 3.41 1.42 -5.06
CA TYR A 475 3.57 1.66 -3.62
C TYR A 475 4.03 3.10 -3.32
N ASP A 476 4.89 3.69 -4.15
CA ASP A 476 5.29 5.11 -4.00
C ASP A 476 4.06 6.04 -4.05
N VAL A 477 3.20 5.86 -5.04
CA VAL A 477 1.94 6.61 -5.17
C VAL A 477 1.02 6.35 -3.98
N GLU A 478 0.87 5.09 -3.57
CA GLU A 478 0.04 4.72 -2.41
C GLU A 478 0.54 5.37 -1.12
N TRP A 479 1.86 5.35 -0.87
CA TRP A 479 2.48 5.95 0.30
C TRP A 479 2.14 7.45 0.38
N HIS A 480 2.24 8.15 -0.75
CA HIS A 480 1.94 9.58 -0.82
C HIS A 480 0.44 9.86 -0.71
N LEU A 481 -0.44 9.05 -1.31
CA LEU A 481 -1.89 9.17 -1.12
C LEU A 481 -2.29 8.95 0.34
N ARG A 482 -1.76 7.93 1.01
CA ARG A 482 -2.00 7.67 2.43
C ARG A 482 -1.55 8.84 3.29
N ARG A 483 -0.37 9.41 2.99
CA ARG A 483 0.14 10.57 3.70
C ARG A 483 -0.77 11.78 3.54
N ALA A 484 -1.25 12.07 2.34
CA ALA A 484 -2.17 13.17 2.06
C ALA A 484 -3.55 12.95 2.72
N TRP A 485 -4.06 11.72 2.66
CA TRP A 485 -5.35 11.35 3.21
C TRP A 485 -5.33 10.97 4.69
N GLY A 486 -4.19 11.07 5.38
CA GLY A 486 -4.06 10.78 6.82
C GLY A 486 -5.23 11.30 7.67
N PRO A 487 -5.69 12.56 7.50
CA PRO A 487 -6.87 13.10 8.19
C PRO A 487 -8.16 12.28 8.00
N LEU A 488 -8.37 11.72 6.81
CA LEU A 488 -9.56 10.95 6.42
C LEU A 488 -9.44 9.45 6.70
N LEU A 489 -8.24 8.95 6.99
CA LEU A 489 -7.97 7.53 7.16
C LEU A 489 -7.90 7.11 8.64
N PHE A 490 -8.05 5.79 8.89
CA PHE A 490 -7.63 5.15 10.15
C PHE A 490 -6.09 5.10 10.28
N GLU A 491 -5.46 6.25 10.09
CA GLU A 491 -4.02 6.47 10.22
C GLU A 491 -3.73 7.43 11.35
N ASP A 492 -2.60 7.20 12.00
CA ASP A 492 -2.08 8.03 13.07
C ASP A 492 -1.17 9.11 12.48
N GLU A 493 -1.69 10.33 12.40
CA GLU A 493 -1.04 11.47 11.75
C GLU A 493 0.19 11.97 12.53
N GLU A 494 0.21 11.71 13.83
CA GLU A 494 1.24 12.12 14.77
C GLU A 494 2.39 11.10 14.84
N LEU A 495 2.19 9.89 14.31
CA LEU A 495 3.11 8.77 14.43
C LEU A 495 4.53 9.08 13.94
N ALA A 496 4.68 9.89 12.89
CA ALA A 496 5.99 10.28 12.37
C ALA A 496 6.78 11.16 13.37
N VAL A 497 6.08 12.06 14.07
CA VAL A 497 6.64 12.92 15.11
C VAL A 497 6.90 12.10 16.38
N ASP A 498 5.92 11.30 16.79
CA ASP A 498 6.00 10.46 17.97
C ASP A 498 7.15 9.45 17.88
N ARG A 499 7.39 8.86 16.71
CA ARG A 499 8.53 7.95 16.49
C ARG A 499 9.88 8.59 16.76
N ARG A 500 10.01 9.91 16.67
CA ARG A 500 11.26 10.64 16.95
C ARG A 500 11.45 10.89 18.46
N ARG A 501 10.35 11.09 19.20
CA ARG A 501 10.40 11.54 20.61
C ARG A 501 10.04 10.46 21.63
N ARG A 502 9.29 9.43 21.22
CA ARG A 502 8.82 8.37 22.12
C ARG A 502 10.00 7.59 22.72
N ASP A 503 9.75 7.05 23.91
CA ASP A 503 10.68 6.14 24.58
C ASP A 503 11.16 5.06 23.59
N PRO A 504 12.47 4.88 23.44
CA PRO A 504 13.05 3.99 22.43
C PRO A 504 12.71 2.52 22.67
N VAL A 505 12.36 2.13 23.89
CA VAL A 505 12.18 0.74 24.33
C VAL A 505 10.72 0.41 24.56
N ALA A 506 9.97 1.32 25.17
CA ALA A 506 8.57 1.14 25.54
C ALA A 506 7.68 0.77 24.34
N PRO A 507 6.53 0.12 24.60
CA PRO A 507 5.54 -0.16 23.57
C PRO A 507 5.06 1.13 22.90
N ALA A 508 4.83 1.05 21.59
CA ALA A 508 4.17 2.13 20.87
C ALA A 508 2.75 2.31 21.42
N ARG A 509 2.38 3.55 21.71
CA ARG A 509 1.00 3.94 22.01
C ARG A 509 0.48 4.73 20.82
N ALA A 510 -0.77 4.49 20.45
CA ALA A 510 -1.46 5.32 19.46
C ALA A 510 -1.68 6.72 20.05
N SER A 511 -1.59 7.74 19.19
CA SER A 511 -1.90 9.12 19.55
C SER A 511 -3.36 9.28 20.01
N GLU A 512 -3.65 10.40 20.65
CA GLU A 512 -5.02 10.72 21.07
C GLU A 512 -5.95 10.84 19.86
N SER A 513 -5.50 11.50 18.79
CA SER A 513 -6.25 11.64 17.54
C SER A 513 -6.57 10.28 16.91
N ALA A 514 -5.61 9.35 16.85
CA ALA A 514 -5.82 8.01 16.32
C ALA A 514 -6.80 7.20 17.18
N ARG A 515 -6.72 7.32 18.51
CA ARG A 515 -7.67 6.67 19.44
C ARG A 515 -9.08 7.23 19.29
N LEU A 516 -9.21 8.55 19.08
CA LEU A 516 -10.51 9.19 18.87
C LEU A 516 -11.14 8.71 17.56
N LYS A 517 -10.40 8.73 16.43
CA LYS A 517 -10.87 8.19 15.14
C LYS A 517 -11.35 6.74 15.26
N LYS A 518 -10.59 5.90 15.98
CA LYS A 518 -10.98 4.49 16.21
C LYS A 518 -12.24 4.35 17.08
N LYS A 519 -12.50 5.29 17.98
CA LYS A 519 -13.66 5.27 18.87
C LYS A 519 -14.92 5.82 18.21
N THR A 520 -14.82 6.93 17.49
CA THR A 520 -15.96 7.66 16.93
C THR A 520 -16.25 7.29 15.48
N HIS A 521 -15.26 6.77 14.75
CA HIS A 521 -15.29 6.57 13.30
C HIS A 521 -15.59 7.86 12.51
N THR A 522 -15.30 9.02 13.11
CA THR A 522 -15.48 10.34 12.51
C THR A 522 -14.21 11.19 12.63
N THR A 523 -13.96 12.04 11.63
CA THR A 523 -12.89 13.06 11.66
C THR A 523 -13.28 14.23 12.57
N SER A 524 -12.34 15.13 12.83
CA SER A 524 -12.60 16.40 13.53
C SER A 524 -13.69 17.25 12.87
N ASP A 525 -13.78 17.17 11.54
CA ASP A 525 -14.75 17.93 10.73
C ASP A 525 -16.07 17.17 10.52
N GLY A 526 -16.28 16.06 11.23
CA GLY A 526 -17.53 15.28 11.19
C GLY A 526 -17.67 14.36 9.97
N LEU A 527 -16.61 14.15 9.18
CA LEU A 527 -16.62 13.23 8.04
C LEU A 527 -16.42 11.78 8.52
N PRO A 528 -16.99 10.77 7.84
CA PRO A 528 -16.76 9.37 8.19
C PRO A 528 -15.32 8.94 7.85
N VAL A 529 -14.61 8.39 8.84
CA VAL A 529 -13.24 7.89 8.67
C VAL A 529 -13.23 6.65 7.78
N GLN A 530 -12.25 6.57 6.88
CA GLN A 530 -12.14 5.52 5.87
C GLN A 530 -10.89 4.64 6.08
N SER A 531 -10.91 3.45 5.49
CA SER A 531 -9.68 2.78 5.07
C SER A 531 -9.27 3.31 3.69
N PHE A 532 -8.01 3.09 3.30
CA PHE A 532 -7.55 3.48 1.96
C PHE A 532 -8.44 2.94 0.84
N ARG A 533 -8.82 1.65 0.94
CA ARG A 533 -9.68 0.99 -0.05
C ARG A 533 -11.11 1.51 -0.05
N THR A 534 -11.69 1.78 1.12
CA THR A 534 -13.06 2.30 1.20
C THR A 534 -13.14 3.75 0.72
N LEU A 535 -12.09 4.55 0.94
CA LEU A 535 -11.99 5.90 0.37
C LEU A 535 -11.88 5.85 -1.16
N LEU A 536 -11.03 4.99 -1.73
CA LEU A 536 -10.98 4.79 -3.19
C LEU A 536 -12.31 4.32 -3.76
N ALA A 537 -12.98 3.37 -3.11
CA ALA A 537 -14.30 2.90 -3.53
C ALA A 537 -15.35 4.04 -3.49
N HIS A 538 -15.33 4.86 -2.44
CA HIS A 538 -16.21 6.00 -2.29
C HIS A 538 -15.94 7.10 -3.33
N LEU A 539 -14.68 7.42 -3.61
CA LEU A 539 -14.29 8.28 -4.74
C LEU A 539 -14.74 7.70 -6.10
N GLY A 540 -14.92 6.38 -6.18
CA GLY A 540 -15.45 5.70 -7.36
C GLY A 540 -16.91 5.99 -7.67
N THR A 541 -17.71 6.45 -6.71
CA THR A 541 -19.12 6.81 -6.95
C THR A 541 -19.26 8.12 -7.72
N ARG A 542 -18.24 8.99 -7.69
CA ARG A 542 -18.15 10.16 -8.56
C ARG A 542 -17.89 9.73 -10.00
N CYS A 543 -18.90 9.87 -10.85
CA CYS A 543 -18.90 9.36 -12.22
C CYS A 543 -18.80 10.48 -13.26
N ARG A 544 -18.22 10.17 -14.42
CA ARG A 544 -18.37 10.94 -15.66
C ARG A 544 -19.58 10.39 -16.41
N ASN A 545 -20.60 11.23 -16.54
CA ASN A 545 -21.84 10.92 -17.23
C ASN A 545 -21.75 11.40 -18.68
N THR A 546 -22.12 10.54 -19.62
CA THR A 546 -22.38 10.92 -21.02
C THR A 546 -23.87 11.16 -21.16
N CYS A 547 -24.23 12.36 -21.58
CA CYS A 547 -25.61 12.83 -21.69
C CYS A 547 -25.95 13.09 -23.16
N VAL A 548 -27.17 12.76 -23.57
CA VAL A 548 -27.71 13.11 -24.89
C VAL A 548 -28.92 14.02 -24.67
N VAL A 549 -28.95 15.15 -25.36
CA VAL A 549 -30.05 16.13 -25.28
C VAL A 549 -31.31 15.51 -25.87
N ALA A 550 -32.40 15.53 -25.11
CA ALA A 550 -33.66 14.96 -25.59
C ALA A 550 -34.34 15.89 -26.60
N GLY A 551 -34.93 15.32 -27.64
CA GLY A 551 -35.66 16.08 -28.65
C GLY A 551 -34.78 16.79 -29.68
N ASP A 552 -33.46 16.63 -29.63
CA ASP A 552 -32.53 17.11 -30.65
C ASP A 552 -32.32 16.03 -31.74
N PRO A 553 -32.78 16.26 -32.99
CA PRO A 553 -32.61 15.32 -34.10
C PRO A 553 -31.13 15.07 -34.46
N SER A 554 -30.23 15.99 -34.12
CA SER A 554 -28.80 15.86 -34.41
C SER A 554 -28.07 14.93 -33.42
N GLY A 555 -28.73 14.53 -32.32
CA GLY A 555 -28.16 13.63 -31.32
C GLY A 555 -27.04 14.26 -30.50
N THR A 556 -27.09 15.57 -30.23
CA THR A 556 -26.04 16.27 -29.47
C THR A 556 -25.77 15.59 -28.13
N SER A 557 -24.49 15.32 -27.88
CA SER A 557 -24.01 14.71 -26.65
C SER A 557 -23.02 15.62 -25.92
N PHE A 558 -23.05 15.56 -24.59
CA PHE A 558 -22.09 16.25 -23.73
C PHE A 558 -21.68 15.35 -22.55
N ARG A 559 -20.61 15.75 -21.85
CA ARG A 559 -20.10 15.05 -20.67
C ARG A 559 -20.25 15.92 -19.43
N GLN A 560 -20.69 15.32 -18.33
CA GLN A 560 -20.81 15.98 -17.05
C GLN A 560 -20.30 15.08 -15.94
N VAL A 561 -19.49 15.61 -15.04
CA VAL A 561 -19.02 14.86 -13.88
C VAL A 561 -19.95 15.12 -12.70
N THR A 562 -20.30 14.06 -11.96
CA THR A 562 -21.07 14.18 -10.73
C THR A 562 -20.36 15.14 -9.76
N GLU A 563 -21.12 16.01 -9.11
CA GLU A 563 -20.60 16.88 -8.06
C GLU A 563 -20.04 16.02 -6.91
N ALA A 564 -18.94 16.47 -6.32
CA ALA A 564 -18.33 15.77 -5.21
C ALA A 564 -19.14 16.01 -3.94
N ASP A 565 -19.42 14.96 -3.17
CA ASP A 565 -19.88 15.14 -1.80
C ASP A 565 -18.76 15.70 -0.90
N ALA A 566 -19.08 16.01 0.36
CA ALA A 566 -18.12 16.62 1.29
C ALA A 566 -16.85 15.78 1.51
N LEU A 567 -16.98 14.44 1.56
CA LEU A 567 -15.83 13.55 1.77
C LEU A 567 -14.96 13.47 0.51
N GLN A 568 -15.59 13.34 -0.67
CA GLN A 568 -14.89 13.34 -1.96
C GLN A 568 -14.18 14.67 -2.22
N ALA A 569 -14.84 15.79 -1.94
CA ALA A 569 -14.29 17.13 -2.12
C ALA A 569 -13.05 17.33 -1.23
N GLU A 570 -13.12 16.91 0.04
CA GLU A 570 -11.99 17.00 0.96
C GLU A 570 -10.84 16.08 0.55
N ALA A 571 -11.12 14.85 0.12
CA ALA A 571 -10.10 13.92 -0.36
C ALA A 571 -9.36 14.44 -1.60
N LEU A 572 -10.08 15.08 -2.54
CA LEU A 572 -9.49 15.71 -3.72
C LEU A 572 -8.71 16.98 -3.37
N ARG A 573 -9.18 17.76 -2.38
CA ARG A 573 -8.48 18.96 -1.89
C ARG A 573 -7.12 18.59 -1.27
N LEU A 574 -7.07 17.54 -0.45
CA LEU A 574 -5.86 17.12 0.27
C LEU A 574 -4.71 16.65 -0.65
N ILE A 575 -5.01 16.21 -1.88
CA ILE A 575 -3.98 15.74 -2.85
C ILE A 575 -3.59 16.79 -3.90
N ALA A 576 -4.33 17.91 -3.95
CA ALA A 576 -4.07 19.02 -4.86
C ALA A 576 -3.12 20.07 -4.26
N MET A 577 -2.77 19.93 -2.98
CA MET A 577 -1.77 20.72 -2.25
C MET A 577 -0.40 20.05 -2.31
#